data_AF-A0A0P9UVY8-F1
#
_entry.id   AF-A0A0P9UVY8-F1
#
_cell.length_a   1.000
_cell.length_b   1.000
_cell.length_c   1.000
_cell.angle_alpha   90.00
_cell.angle_beta   90.00
_cell.angle_gamma   90.00
#
_symmetry.space_group_name_H-M   'P 1'
#
loop_
_entity.id
_entity.type
_entity.pdbx_description
1 polymer ?
#
loop_
_entity_poly.entity_id
_entity_poly.type
_entity_poly.pdbx_seq_one_letter_code
_entity_poly.pdbx_strand_id
1 'polypeptide(L)'
;MLAQVGKHEEPHALAHLGAVDVALHAAIDVLRAAAAHLDQAPAENVEVLARRCRAYVEQAAELVIQHVGRAVGAGPYCKDPHFARLITDLPVFLRQSHAEQDLAALGQLTGKRLPAVRTWSL
;
A
#
# COMPACT_ATOMS: atom_id res chain seq x y z
N MET A 1 -20.14 0.11 3.97
CA MET A 1 -19.47 -1.19 3.72
C MET A 1 -18.78 -1.74 4.97
N LEU A 2 -17.95 -0.95 5.68
CA LEU A 2 -17.36 -1.35 6.98
C LEU A 2 -18.41 -1.69 8.08
N ALA A 3 -19.60 -1.07 8.03
CA ALA A 3 -20.68 -1.34 8.98
C ALA A 3 -21.27 -2.77 8.90
N GLN A 4 -21.01 -3.51 7.84
CA GLN A 4 -21.55 -4.86 7.65
C GLN A 4 -20.65 -5.94 8.25
N VAL A 5 -19.34 -5.65 8.37
CA VAL A 5 -18.35 -6.52 9.04
C VAL A 5 -18.56 -6.57 10.55
N GLY A 6 -19.19 -5.55 11.15
CA GLY A 6 -19.49 -5.51 12.58
C GLY A 6 -20.81 -6.17 13.01
N LYS A 7 -21.61 -6.73 12.08
CA LYS A 7 -22.91 -7.33 12.44
C LYS A 7 -22.82 -8.74 13.03
N HIS A 8 -21.70 -9.41 12.83
CA HIS A 8 -21.31 -10.60 13.57
C HIS A 8 -19.85 -10.42 13.96
N GLU A 9 -19.53 -10.55 15.25
CA GLU A 9 -18.15 -10.56 15.77
C GLU A 9 -17.40 -11.83 15.32
N GLU A 10 -17.37 -12.12 14.01
CA GLU A 10 -16.63 -13.25 13.48
C GLU A 10 -15.13 -12.91 13.54
N PRO A 11 -14.32 -13.66 14.31
CA PRO A 11 -12.92 -13.33 14.54
C PRO A 11 -12.09 -13.20 13.25
N HIS A 12 -12.45 -13.98 12.21
CA HIS A 12 -11.79 -13.91 10.90
C HIS A 12 -12.07 -12.61 10.16
N ALA A 13 -13.32 -12.11 10.19
CA ALA A 13 -13.69 -10.86 9.57
C ALA A 13 -13.03 -9.67 10.29
N LEU A 14 -12.96 -9.72 11.63
CA LEU A 14 -12.25 -8.75 12.46
C LEU A 14 -10.74 -8.74 12.20
N ALA A 15 -10.13 -9.92 12.00
CA ALA A 15 -8.70 -10.00 11.66
C ALA A 15 -8.40 -9.31 10.31
N HIS A 16 -9.25 -9.49 9.30
CA HIS A 16 -9.11 -8.78 8.03
C HIS A 16 -9.32 -7.28 8.16
N LEU A 17 -10.29 -6.85 8.98
CA LEU A 17 -10.51 -5.44 9.27
C LEU A 17 -9.27 -4.81 9.94
N GLY A 18 -8.68 -5.48 10.95
CA GLY A 18 -7.46 -5.00 11.60
C GLY A 18 -6.28 -4.92 10.63
N ALA A 19 -6.12 -5.89 9.72
CA ALA A 19 -5.07 -5.85 8.71
C ALA A 19 -5.24 -4.69 7.73
N VAL A 20 -6.48 -4.39 7.31
CA VAL A 20 -6.80 -3.21 6.48
C VAL A 20 -6.48 -1.92 7.22
N ASP A 21 -6.87 -1.81 8.49
CA ASP A 21 -6.59 -0.64 9.33
C ASP A 21 -5.08 -0.36 9.44
N VAL A 22 -4.29 -1.38 9.80
CA VAL A 22 -2.83 -1.27 9.90
C VAL A 22 -2.20 -0.83 8.58
N ALA A 23 -2.61 -1.43 7.45
CA ALA A 23 -2.07 -1.09 6.14
C ALA A 23 -2.39 0.37 5.74
N LEU A 24 -3.63 0.81 5.93
CA LEU A 24 -4.06 2.18 5.62
C LEU A 24 -3.39 3.20 6.54
N HIS A 25 -3.34 2.91 7.84
CA HIS A 25 -2.71 3.79 8.83
C HIS A 25 -1.24 4.02 8.48
N ALA A 26 -0.49 2.96 8.22
CA ALA A 26 0.91 3.06 7.86
C ALA A 26 1.13 3.82 6.54
N ALA A 27 0.27 3.60 5.53
CA ALA A 27 0.35 4.33 4.26
C ALA A 27 0.09 5.83 4.45
N ILE A 28 -0.87 6.20 5.29
CA ILE A 28 -1.16 7.58 5.66
C ILE A 28 0.06 8.22 6.35
N ASP A 29 0.68 7.51 7.29
CA ASP A 29 1.83 8.03 8.02
C ASP A 29 3.05 8.23 7.12
N VAL A 30 3.31 7.31 6.19
CA VAL A 30 4.36 7.46 5.17
C VAL A 30 4.13 8.71 4.32
N LEU A 31 2.89 8.92 3.86
CA LEU A 31 2.54 10.09 3.04
C LEU A 31 2.66 11.41 3.84
N ARG A 32 2.21 11.43 5.10
CA ARG A 32 2.32 12.60 5.98
C ARG A 32 3.76 12.94 6.28
N ALA A 33 4.59 11.95 6.60
CA ALA A 33 6.01 12.16 6.85
C ALA A 33 6.72 12.70 5.60
N ALA A 34 6.37 12.18 4.42
CA ALA A 34 6.94 12.67 3.17
C ALA A 34 6.52 14.10 2.83
N ALA A 35 5.24 14.45 3.05
CA ALA A 35 4.74 15.81 2.88
C ALA A 35 5.46 16.78 3.82
N ALA A 36 5.56 16.44 5.11
CA ALA A 36 6.25 17.26 6.10
C ALA A 36 7.74 17.48 5.74
N HIS A 37 8.42 16.47 5.21
CA HIS A 37 9.80 16.61 4.74
C HIS A 37 9.90 17.55 3.53
N LEU A 38 8.99 17.41 2.56
CA LEU A 38 8.95 18.27 1.38
C LEU A 38 8.67 19.73 1.74
N ASP A 39 7.75 19.96 2.68
CA ASP A 39 7.41 21.31 3.17
C ASP A 39 8.62 21.99 3.85
N GLN A 40 9.48 21.22 4.52
CA GLN A 40 10.68 21.72 5.19
C GLN A 40 11.85 21.97 4.24
N ALA A 41 11.96 21.18 3.16
CA ALA A 41 13.06 21.29 2.21
C ALA A 41 12.58 21.19 0.74
N PRO A 42 11.85 22.19 0.21
CA PRO A 42 11.23 22.10 -1.13
C PRO A 42 12.22 21.95 -2.28
N ALA A 43 13.48 22.35 -2.08
CA ALA A 43 14.54 22.27 -3.09
C ALA A 43 15.38 20.98 -3.00
N GLU A 44 15.15 20.13 -2.00
CA GLU A 44 15.89 18.87 -1.86
C GLU A 44 15.48 17.88 -2.96
N ASN A 45 16.44 17.09 -3.45
CA ASN A 45 16.12 15.96 -4.31
C ASN A 45 15.46 14.84 -3.49
N VAL A 46 14.14 14.79 -3.55
CA VAL A 46 13.29 13.82 -2.86
C VAL A 46 12.94 12.58 -3.70
N GLU A 47 13.66 12.28 -4.79
CA GLU A 47 13.32 11.16 -5.69
C GLU A 47 13.22 9.83 -4.92
N VAL A 48 14.18 9.53 -4.04
CA VAL A 48 14.18 8.31 -3.23
C VAL A 48 12.95 8.24 -2.33
N LEU A 49 12.58 9.37 -1.71
CA LEU A 49 11.40 9.45 -0.84
C LEU A 49 10.11 9.25 -1.65
N ALA A 50 9.98 9.90 -2.80
CA ALA A 50 8.83 9.77 -3.68
C ALA A 50 8.64 8.33 -4.17
N ARG A 51 9.73 7.66 -4.58
CA ARG A 51 9.70 6.24 -5.00
C ARG A 51 9.29 5.31 -3.86
N ARG A 52 9.81 5.53 -2.64
CA ARG A 52 9.40 4.78 -1.45
C ARG A 52 7.92 4.95 -1.15
N CYS A 53 7.41 6.17 -1.20
CA CYS A 53 6.00 6.45 -0.96
C CYS A 53 5.11 5.74 -1.98
N ARG A 54 5.44 5.83 -3.27
CA ARG A 54 4.70 5.13 -4.33
C ARG A 54 4.66 3.63 -4.11
N ALA A 55 5.83 3.01 -3.92
CA ALA A 55 5.94 1.57 -3.70
C ALA A 55 5.16 1.11 -2.46
N TYR A 56 5.23 1.88 -1.37
CA TYR A 56 4.53 1.54 -0.13
C TYR A 56 3.01 1.66 -0.27
N VAL A 57 2.52 2.72 -0.92
CA VAL A 57 1.08 2.92 -1.14
C VAL A 57 0.52 1.86 -2.07
N GLU A 58 1.26 1.46 -3.11
CA GLU A 58 0.89 0.35 -3.99
C GLU A 58 0.78 -0.97 -3.20
N GLN A 59 1.80 -1.32 -2.42
CA GLN A 59 1.77 -2.52 -1.56
C GLN A 59 0.59 -2.49 -0.56
N ALA A 60 0.33 -1.33 0.07
CA ALA A 60 -0.78 -1.18 0.99
C ALA A 60 -2.13 -1.37 0.29
N ALA A 61 -2.29 -0.82 -0.92
CA ALA A 61 -3.51 -0.98 -1.70
C ALA A 61 -3.76 -2.45 -2.08
N GLU A 62 -2.73 -3.19 -2.48
CA GLU A 62 -2.83 -4.63 -2.77
C GLU A 62 -3.26 -5.44 -1.54
N LEU A 63 -2.68 -5.15 -0.37
CA LEU A 63 -3.06 -5.78 0.90
C LEU A 63 -4.53 -5.50 1.24
N VAL A 64 -4.97 -4.25 1.07
CA VAL A 64 -6.37 -3.87 1.32
C VAL A 64 -7.31 -4.62 0.38
N ILE A 65 -7.02 -4.68 -0.92
CA ILE A 65 -7.81 -5.44 -1.91
C ILE A 65 -7.93 -6.91 -1.48
N GLN A 66 -6.83 -7.53 -1.09
CA GLN A 66 -6.79 -8.93 -0.66
C GLN A 66 -7.64 -9.15 0.61
N HIS A 67 -7.47 -8.32 1.63
CA HIS A 67 -8.17 -8.49 2.91
C HIS A 67 -9.66 -8.18 2.81
N VAL A 68 -10.02 -7.13 2.09
CA VAL A 68 -11.43 -6.79 1.85
C VAL A 68 -12.11 -7.91 1.08
N GLY A 69 -11.49 -8.43 0.01
CA GLY A 69 -12.05 -9.53 -0.77
C GLY A 69 -12.33 -10.79 0.06
N ARG A 70 -11.43 -11.13 1.00
CA ARG A 70 -11.63 -12.26 1.92
C ARG A 70 -12.68 -11.97 2.99
N ALA A 71 -12.75 -10.75 3.51
CA ALA A 71 -13.67 -10.36 4.58
C ALA A 71 -15.14 -10.34 4.13
N VAL A 72 -15.41 -9.93 2.90
CA VAL A 72 -16.79 -9.71 2.41
C VAL A 72 -17.40 -10.93 1.71
N GLY A 73 -16.56 -11.92 1.36
CA GLY A 73 -16.98 -13.11 0.61
C GLY A 73 -17.45 -12.81 -0.82
N ALA A 74 -17.97 -13.82 -1.51
CA ALA A 74 -18.37 -13.71 -2.92
C ALA A 74 -19.63 -12.84 -3.17
N GLY A 75 -20.43 -12.58 -2.14
CA GLY A 75 -21.72 -11.90 -2.27
C GLY A 75 -21.61 -10.50 -2.90
N PRO A 76 -20.80 -9.58 -2.32
CA PRO A 76 -20.64 -8.23 -2.84
C PRO A 76 -20.04 -8.16 -4.24
N TYR A 77 -19.20 -9.12 -4.65
CA TYR A 77 -18.69 -9.18 -6.03
C TYR A 77 -19.80 -9.29 -7.07
N CYS A 78 -20.92 -9.95 -6.74
CA CYS A 78 -22.02 -10.17 -7.67
C CYS A 78 -23.20 -9.21 -7.44
N LYS A 79 -23.39 -8.72 -6.21
CA LYS A 79 -24.61 -8.02 -5.79
C LYS A 79 -24.42 -6.53 -5.51
N ASP A 80 -23.17 -6.07 -5.39
CA ASP A 80 -22.84 -4.65 -5.20
C ASP A 80 -22.04 -4.15 -6.41
N PRO A 81 -22.69 -3.50 -7.39
CA PRO A 81 -22.02 -2.97 -8.58
C PRO A 81 -20.92 -1.95 -8.25
N HIS A 82 -21.07 -1.21 -7.16
CA HIS A 82 -20.06 -0.25 -6.73
C HIS A 82 -18.81 -0.96 -6.23
N PHE A 83 -18.99 -1.99 -5.38
CA PHE A 83 -17.89 -2.84 -4.93
C PHE A 83 -17.17 -3.52 -6.09
N ALA A 84 -17.93 -4.18 -6.97
CA ALA A 84 -17.39 -4.91 -8.11
C ALA A 84 -16.56 -4.03 -9.03
N ARG A 85 -17.01 -2.78 -9.23
CA ARG A 85 -16.25 -1.78 -9.97
C ARG A 85 -14.95 -1.40 -9.26
N LEU A 86 -15.00 -1.07 -7.96
CA LEU A 86 -13.80 -0.70 -7.22
C LEU A 86 -12.73 -1.80 -7.24
N ILE A 87 -13.12 -3.05 -6.98
CA ILE A 87 -12.19 -4.18 -6.88
C ILE A 87 -11.62 -4.60 -8.25
N THR A 88 -12.25 -4.18 -9.35
CA THR A 88 -11.81 -4.43 -10.72
C THR A 88 -10.97 -3.28 -11.27
N ASP A 89 -11.39 -2.04 -11.04
CA ASP A 89 -10.73 -0.84 -11.57
C ASP A 89 -9.42 -0.55 -10.81
N LEU A 90 -9.38 -0.74 -9.48
CA LEU A 90 -8.22 -0.39 -8.66
C LEU A 90 -6.96 -1.20 -9.04
N PRO A 91 -7.00 -2.54 -9.21
CA PRO A 91 -5.84 -3.29 -9.70
C PRO A 91 -5.32 -2.79 -11.05
N VAL A 92 -6.21 -2.38 -11.96
CA VAL A 92 -5.82 -1.83 -13.27
C VAL A 92 -5.11 -0.49 -13.09
N PHE A 93 -5.65 0.37 -12.21
CA PHE A 93 -5.03 1.65 -11.88
C PHE A 93 -3.63 1.48 -11.27
N LEU A 94 -3.44 0.50 -10.38
CA LEU A 94 -2.14 0.23 -9.76
C LEU A 94 -1.05 -0.14 -10.78
N ARG A 95 -1.40 -0.77 -11.92
CA ARG A 95 -0.43 -1.08 -13.00
C ARG A 95 0.15 0.15 -13.70
N GLN A 96 -0.31 1.37 -13.38
CA GLN A 96 0.38 2.60 -13.80
C GLN A 96 1.70 2.82 -13.04
N SER A 97 1.86 2.20 -11.88
CA SER A 97 3.18 1.98 -11.30
C SER A 97 3.80 0.77 -11.97
N HIS A 98 5.07 0.87 -12.35
CA HIS A 98 5.78 -0.22 -13.01
C HIS A 98 6.33 -1.23 -11.98
N ALA A 99 5.64 -1.43 -10.85
CA ALA A 99 5.94 -2.37 -9.77
C ALA A 99 7.44 -2.69 -9.60
N GLU A 100 7.90 -3.85 -10.08
CA GLU A 100 9.29 -4.30 -9.91
C GLU A 100 10.32 -3.40 -10.60
N GLN A 101 9.95 -2.74 -11.71
CA GLN A 101 10.82 -1.78 -12.38
C GLN A 101 11.02 -0.51 -11.53
N ASP A 102 9.97 -0.05 -10.86
CA ASP A 102 10.05 1.07 -9.92
C ASP A 102 10.89 0.71 -8.69
N LEU A 103 10.73 -0.53 -8.19
CA LEU A 103 11.57 -1.06 -7.11
C LEU A 103 13.04 -1.23 -7.54
N ALA A 104 13.30 -1.65 -8.77
CA ALA A 104 14.66 -1.75 -9.31
C ALA A 104 15.34 -0.38 -9.37
N ALA A 105 14.63 0.65 -9.85
CA ALA A 105 15.14 2.03 -9.85
C ALA A 105 15.42 2.52 -8.42
N LEU A 106 14.52 2.26 -7.47
CA LEU A 106 14.73 2.58 -6.06
C LEU A 106 15.95 1.83 -5.47
N GLY A 107 16.14 0.56 -5.82
CA GLY A 107 17.28 -0.25 -5.41
C GLY A 107 18.60 0.32 -5.92
N GLN A 108 18.66 0.78 -7.18
CA GLN A 108 19.85 1.44 -7.75
C GLN A 108 20.19 2.73 -7.01
N LEU A 109 19.20 3.57 -6.70
CA LEU A 109 19.41 4.83 -5.97
C LEU A 109 19.85 4.58 -4.53
N THR A 110 19.24 3.61 -3.86
CA THR A 110 19.57 3.27 -2.47
C THR A 110 20.96 2.62 -2.38
N GLY A 111 21.31 1.73 -3.32
CA GLY A 111 22.62 1.10 -3.40
C GLY A 111 23.77 2.09 -3.54
N LYS A 112 23.57 3.18 -4.31
CA LYS A 112 24.54 4.28 -4.44
C LYS A 112 24.70 5.12 -3.16
N ARG A 113 23.69 5.15 -2.29
CA ARG A 113 23.71 5.88 -1.00
C ARG A 113 24.30 5.06 0.15
N LEU A 114 24.36 3.73 0.03
CA LEU A 114 24.91 2.88 1.09
C LEU A 114 26.43 3.10 1.18
N PRO A 115 26.98 3.38 2.38
CA PRO A 115 28.42 3.37 2.56
C PRO A 115 28.94 1.96 2.25
N ALA A 116 30.07 1.88 1.55
CA ALA A 116 30.68 0.62 1.15
C ALA A 116 31.20 -0.17 2.36
N VAL A 117 30.35 -0.82 3.16
CA VAL A 117 30.81 -1.64 4.30
C VAL A 117 29.93 -2.86 4.57
N ARG A 118 30.64 -4.00 4.61
CA ARG A 118 30.36 -5.34 5.17
C ARG A 118 29.24 -6.12 4.51
N THR A 119 29.64 -6.85 3.48
CA THR A 119 29.08 -8.15 3.10
C THR A 119 28.86 -8.99 4.36
N TRP A 120 27.61 -9.23 4.72
CA TRP A 120 27.28 -10.36 5.57
C TRP A 120 27.53 -11.62 4.75
N SER A 121 28.65 -12.28 5.03
CA SER A 121 28.85 -13.67 4.65
C SER A 121 27.88 -14.52 5.47
N LEU A 122 26.91 -15.15 4.80
CA LEU A 122 26.14 -16.26 5.35
C LEU A 122 27.05 -17.47 5.59
#